data_AF-A0A5B0HDJ0-F1
#
_entry.id   AF-A0A5B0HDJ0-F1
#
_cell.length_a   1.000
_cell.length_b   1.000
_cell.length_c   1.000
_cell.angle_alpha   90.00
_cell.angle_beta   90.00
_cell.angle_gamma   90.00
#
_symmetry.space_group_name_H-M   'P 1'
#
loop_
_entity.id
_entity.type
_entity.pdbx_description
1 polymer ?
#
loop_
_entity_poly.entity_id
_entity_poly.type
_entity_poly.pdbx_seq_one_letter_code
_entity_poly.pdbx_strand_id
1 'polypeptide(L)'
;MPSINLGLTARDYFIAHAPAEPQPWFKPVMPPPPPSVQIPAEMTDEERNEYYGWDEYLGIEDMKCPRIRDYCERVNAHRTLAQAWNSEFEKQHYVQWPAAWADAMLRARGAE
;
A
#
# COMPACT_ATOMS: atom_id res chain seq x y z
N MET A 1 15.04 -29.40 -36.54
CA MET A 1 14.73 -29.07 -35.13
C MET A 1 15.16 -27.63 -34.91
N PRO A 2 14.26 -26.68 -34.60
CA PRO A 2 14.70 -25.31 -34.31
C PRO A 2 15.35 -25.32 -32.92
N SER A 3 16.62 -24.92 -32.87
CA SER A 3 17.38 -24.75 -31.64
C SER A 3 16.77 -23.62 -30.82
N ILE A 4 16.23 -23.92 -29.64
CA ILE A 4 15.83 -22.90 -28.66
C ILE A 4 17.14 -22.28 -28.16
N ASN A 5 17.41 -21.04 -28.56
CA ASN A 5 18.49 -20.24 -27.99
C ASN A 5 18.15 -19.94 -26.52
N LEU A 6 18.54 -20.83 -25.60
CA LEU A 6 18.54 -20.62 -24.15
C LEU A 6 19.73 -19.71 -23.76
N GLY A 7 19.81 -18.53 -24.38
CA GLY A 7 20.71 -17.47 -23.96
C GLY A 7 19.93 -16.49 -23.09
N LEU A 8 20.43 -16.19 -21.89
CA LEU A 8 19.90 -15.12 -21.04
C LEU A 8 19.70 -13.86 -21.89
N THR A 9 18.47 -13.32 -21.90
CA THR A 9 18.20 -12.07 -22.61
C THR A 9 18.89 -10.92 -21.88
N ALA A 10 19.10 -9.80 -22.58
CA ALA A 10 19.60 -8.58 -21.92
C ALA A 10 18.69 -8.14 -20.76
N ARG A 11 17.38 -8.43 -20.85
CA ARG A 11 16.42 -8.19 -19.78
C ARG A 11 16.70 -9.05 -18.55
N ASP A 12 16.93 -10.35 -18.73
CA ASP A 12 17.25 -11.27 -17.64
C ASP A 12 18.56 -10.88 -16.93
N TYR A 13 19.54 -10.42 -17.72
CA TYR A 13 20.78 -9.88 -17.16
C TYR A 13 20.52 -8.67 -16.26
N PHE A 14 19.73 -7.69 -16.71
CA PHE A 14 19.44 -6.51 -15.88
C PHE A 14 18.56 -6.84 -14.66
N ILE A 15 17.62 -7.78 -14.77
CA ILE A 15 16.83 -8.26 -13.63
C ILE A 15 17.76 -8.82 -12.54
N ALA A 16 18.71 -9.67 -12.91
CA ALA A 16 19.66 -10.27 -11.97
C ALA A 16 20.61 -9.25 -11.33
N HIS A 17 20.80 -8.09 -11.96
CA HIS A 17 21.66 -7.01 -11.49
C HIS A 17 20.87 -5.77 -11.03
N ALA A 18 19.59 -5.93 -10.73
CA ALA A 18 18.81 -4.86 -10.14
C ALA A 18 19.40 -4.49 -8.77
N PRO A 19 19.49 -3.18 -8.44
CA PRO A 19 19.85 -2.75 -7.09
C PRO A 19 18.96 -3.42 -6.04
N ALA A 20 19.49 -3.72 -4.86
CA ALA A 20 18.71 -4.36 -3.80
C ALA A 20 17.52 -3.49 -3.36
N GLU A 21 17.74 -2.18 -3.25
CA GLU A 21 16.68 -1.22 -2.88
C GLU A 21 16.02 -0.61 -4.12
N PRO A 22 14.67 -0.64 -4.21
CA PRO A 22 13.94 0.05 -5.25
C PRO A 22 14.18 1.56 -5.23
N GLN A 23 14.29 2.14 -6.42
CA GLN A 23 14.56 3.58 -6.55
C GLN A 23 13.29 4.43 -6.34
N PRO A 24 13.39 5.68 -5.87
CA PRO A 24 12.22 6.52 -5.53
C PRO A 24 11.25 6.80 -6.70
N TRP A 25 11.72 6.69 -7.94
CA TRP A 25 10.89 6.86 -9.13
C TRP A 25 9.99 5.65 -9.40
N PHE A 26 10.32 4.47 -8.85
CA PHE A 26 9.57 3.25 -9.08
C PHE A 26 8.29 3.23 -8.24
N LYS A 27 7.17 3.02 -8.93
CA LYS A 27 5.84 2.85 -8.32
C LYS A 27 5.31 1.49 -8.76
N PRO A 28 4.98 0.58 -7.82
CA PRO A 28 4.48 -0.73 -8.18
C PRO A 28 3.04 -0.62 -8.69
N VAL A 29 2.65 -1.52 -9.58
CA VAL A 29 1.26 -1.65 -10.02
C VAL A 29 0.48 -2.36 -8.92
N MET A 30 -0.55 -1.68 -8.39
CA MET A 30 -1.32 -2.10 -7.22
C MET A 30 -2.81 -1.75 -7.43
N PRO A 31 -3.75 -2.49 -6.78
CA PRO A 31 -5.12 -2.03 -6.67
C PRO A 31 -5.18 -0.67 -5.95
N PRO A 32 -6.24 0.12 -6.18
CA PRO A 32 -6.38 1.41 -5.51
C PRO A 32 -6.37 1.24 -3.99
N PRO A 33 -5.84 2.23 -3.23
CA PRO A 33 -5.86 2.18 -1.79
C PRO A 33 -7.31 2.15 -1.26
N PRO A 34 -7.53 1.59 -0.05
CA PRO A 34 -8.82 1.67 0.61
C PRO A 34 -9.33 3.12 0.70
N PRO A 35 -10.65 3.36 0.54
CA PRO A 35 -11.22 4.69 0.62
C PRO A 35 -11.08 5.25 2.03
N SER A 36 -10.76 6.54 2.15
CA SER A 36 -10.64 7.20 3.44
C SER A 36 -11.95 7.20 4.22
N VAL A 37 -11.86 6.99 5.54
CA VAL A 37 -13.01 7.15 6.44
C VAL A 37 -13.21 8.63 6.74
N GLN A 38 -14.40 9.14 6.47
CA GLN A 38 -14.73 10.53 6.76
C GLN A 38 -14.98 10.74 8.25
N ILE A 39 -14.36 11.79 8.79
CA ILE A 39 -14.54 12.22 10.17
C ILE A 39 -15.97 12.79 10.32
N PRO A 40 -16.70 12.49 11.40
CA PRO A 40 -18.01 13.09 11.66
C PRO A 40 -17.91 14.62 11.72
N ALA A 41 -18.73 15.30 10.92
CA ALA A 41 -18.85 16.75 10.99
C ALA A 41 -19.71 17.15 12.21
N GLU A 42 -19.42 18.33 12.75
CA GLU A 42 -20.22 18.98 13.82
C GLU A 42 -20.49 18.04 15.00
N MET A 43 -19.44 17.69 15.74
CA MET A 43 -19.55 16.89 16.97
C MET A 43 -20.03 17.74 18.15
N THR A 44 -20.99 17.21 18.92
CA THR A 44 -21.32 17.75 20.24
C THR A 44 -20.13 17.63 21.19
N ASP A 45 -20.19 18.29 22.34
CA ASP A 45 -19.10 18.22 23.32
C ASP A 45 -18.94 16.81 23.89
N GLU A 46 -20.05 16.08 24.10
CA GLU A 46 -20.04 14.68 24.55
C GLU A 46 -19.42 13.75 23.50
N GLU A 47 -19.83 13.89 22.24
CA GLU A 47 -19.28 13.12 21.12
C GLU A 47 -17.78 13.36 20.94
N ARG A 48 -17.37 14.63 21.07
CA ARG A 48 -15.98 15.05 20.98
C ARG A 48 -15.14 14.46 22.11
N ASN A 49 -15.68 14.43 23.33
CA ASN A 49 -15.00 13.83 24.48
C ASN A 49 -14.81 12.31 24.28
N GLU A 50 -15.83 11.59 23.79
CA GLU A 50 -15.68 10.15 23.48
C GLU A 50 -14.72 9.89 22.32
N TYR A 51 -14.77 10.72 21.26
CA TYR A 51 -13.86 10.60 20.12
C TYR A 51 -12.40 10.78 20.54
N TYR A 52 -12.09 11.78 21.37
CA TYR A 52 -10.72 12.00 21.84
C TYR A 52 -10.25 10.97 22.86
N GLY A 53 -11.17 10.33 23.59
CA GLY A 53 -10.82 9.27 24.53
C GLY A 53 -10.69 7.87 23.94
N TRP A 54 -11.18 7.70 22.71
CA TRP A 54 -11.07 6.44 21.98
C TRP A 54 -9.61 6.03 21.77
N ASP A 55 -9.31 4.73 21.90
CA ASP A 55 -7.98 4.11 21.71
C ASP A 55 -6.99 4.40 22.85
N GLU A 56 -7.15 5.52 23.57
CA GLU A 56 -6.30 5.89 24.71
C GLU A 56 -6.83 5.38 26.06
N TYR A 57 -8.12 5.58 26.34
CA TYR A 57 -8.75 5.18 27.61
C TYR A 57 -10.21 4.73 27.50
N LEU A 58 -10.76 4.67 26.28
CA LEU A 58 -12.13 4.21 26.01
C LEU A 58 -12.14 3.14 24.89
N GLY A 59 -12.72 1.98 25.20
CA GLY A 59 -13.05 0.96 24.20
C GLY A 59 -14.27 1.36 23.37
N ILE A 60 -14.46 0.73 22.21
CA ILE A 60 -15.64 0.98 21.35
C ILE A 60 -16.93 0.55 22.10
N GLU A 61 -16.82 -0.52 22.88
CA GLU A 61 -17.86 -1.08 23.73
C GLU A 61 -18.34 -0.13 24.84
N ASP A 62 -17.50 0.81 25.28
CA ASP A 62 -17.79 1.75 26.36
C ASP A 62 -18.36 3.09 25.85
N MET A 63 -18.43 3.28 24.53
CA MET A 63 -18.95 4.49 23.90
C MET A 63 -20.47 4.60 24.05
N LYS A 64 -20.93 5.77 24.49
CA LYS A 64 -22.35 6.06 24.69
C LYS A 64 -22.97 6.72 23.47
N CYS A 65 -22.18 7.42 22.66
CA CYS A 65 -22.63 8.11 21.47
C CYS A 65 -22.65 7.15 20.26
N PRO A 66 -23.82 6.71 19.75
CA PRO A 66 -23.88 5.70 18.69
C PRO A 66 -23.17 6.17 17.41
N ARG A 67 -23.28 7.46 17.07
CA ARG A 67 -22.62 8.05 15.89
C ARG A 67 -21.10 7.93 15.95
N ILE A 68 -20.52 8.13 17.14
CA ILE A 68 -19.07 8.04 17.35
C ILE A 68 -18.62 6.59 17.40
N ARG A 69 -19.36 5.72 18.09
CA ARG A 69 -19.14 4.27 18.07
C ARG A 69 -19.09 3.72 16.65
N ASP A 70 -20.11 3.99 15.84
CA ASP A 70 -20.19 3.52 14.46
C ASP A 70 -19.03 4.08 13.61
N TYR A 71 -18.58 5.31 13.87
CA TYR A 71 -17.41 5.88 13.21
C TYR A 71 -16.12 5.17 13.63
N CYS A 72 -15.91 4.94 14.92
CA CYS A 72 -14.75 4.26 15.46
C CYS A 72 -14.66 2.80 14.96
N GLU A 73 -15.79 2.10 14.85
CA GLU A 73 -15.86 0.78 14.21
C GLU A 73 -15.41 0.82 12.74
N ARG A 74 -15.90 1.78 11.95
CA ARG A 74 -15.47 1.96 10.55
C ARG A 74 -13.99 2.26 10.44
N VAL A 75 -13.46 3.14 11.30
CA VAL A 75 -12.02 3.44 11.32
C VAL A 75 -11.21 2.20 11.70
N ASN A 76 -11.65 1.42 12.68
CA ASN A 76 -10.95 0.20 13.09
C ASN A 76 -10.91 -0.84 11.95
N ALA A 77 -12.05 -1.09 11.29
CA ALA A 77 -12.11 -1.96 10.12
C ALA A 77 -11.23 -1.43 8.97
N HIS A 78 -11.23 -0.11 8.75
CA HIS A 78 -10.37 0.53 7.76
C HIS A 78 -8.88 0.39 8.10
N ARG A 79 -8.47 0.49 9.38
CA ARG A 79 -7.08 0.29 9.82
C ARG A 79 -6.58 -1.08 9.39
N THR A 80 -7.36 -2.14 9.56
CA THR A 80 -7.01 -3.49 9.11
C THR A 80 -6.84 -3.57 7.59
N LEU A 81 -7.76 -2.99 6.83
CA LEU A 81 -7.67 -2.97 5.36
C LEU A 81 -6.46 -2.17 4.87
N ALA A 82 -6.21 -1.01 5.46
CA ALA A 82 -5.07 -0.16 5.13
C ALA A 82 -3.75 -0.84 5.46
N GLN A 83 -3.66 -1.53 6.60
CA GLN A 83 -2.48 -2.31 6.96
C GLN A 83 -2.21 -3.43 5.94
N ALA A 84 -3.23 -4.20 5.57
CA ALA A 84 -3.09 -5.25 4.56
C ALA A 84 -2.66 -4.68 3.19
N TRP A 85 -3.23 -3.54 2.78
CA TRP A 85 -2.84 -2.87 1.54
C TRP A 85 -1.38 -2.38 1.60
N ASN A 86 -0.95 -1.78 2.71
CA ASN A 86 0.43 -1.32 2.90
C ASN A 86 1.43 -2.48 2.85
N SER A 87 1.12 -3.61 3.50
CA SER A 87 1.98 -4.80 3.44
C SER A 87 2.08 -5.38 2.04
N GLU A 88 0.98 -5.41 1.27
CA GLU A 88 1.03 -5.83 -0.13
C GLU A 88 1.78 -4.82 -1.01
N PHE A 89 1.64 -3.52 -0.74
CA PHE A 89 2.39 -2.47 -1.44
C PHE A 89 3.91 -2.67 -1.27
N GLU A 90 4.38 -2.86 -0.04
CA GLU A 90 5.81 -3.12 0.24
C GLU A 90 6.31 -4.35 -0.50
N LYS A 91 5.57 -5.47 -0.42
CA LYS A 91 5.91 -6.69 -1.17
C LYS A 91 5.99 -6.43 -2.67
N GLN A 92 4.99 -5.78 -3.26
CA GLN A 92 4.98 -5.51 -4.70
C GLN A 92 6.08 -4.54 -5.11
N HIS A 93 6.47 -3.63 -4.22
CA HIS A 93 7.61 -2.73 -4.44
C HIS A 93 8.90 -3.50 -4.67
N TYR A 94 9.18 -4.54 -3.89
CA TYR A 94 10.37 -5.37 -4.08
C TYR A 94 10.22 -6.43 -5.18
N VAL A 95 9.03 -7.02 -5.35
CA VAL A 95 8.81 -8.08 -6.36
C VAL A 95 8.87 -7.53 -7.78
N GLN A 96 8.26 -6.37 -8.03
CA GLN A 96 8.17 -5.79 -9.36
C GLN A 96 9.42 -4.96 -9.73
N TRP A 97 10.22 -4.54 -8.73
CA TRP A 97 11.36 -3.66 -8.93
C TRP A 97 12.40 -4.19 -9.93
N PRO A 98 12.89 -5.45 -9.85
CA PRO A 98 13.91 -5.93 -10.78
C PRO A 98 13.49 -5.86 -12.25
N ALA A 99 12.21 -6.15 -12.52
CA ALA A 99 11.66 -6.05 -13.87
C ALA A 99 11.60 -4.58 -14.34
N ALA A 100 11.10 -3.67 -13.49
CA ALA A 100 11.03 -2.26 -13.81
C ALA A 100 12.42 -1.62 -14.04
N TRP A 101 13.43 -2.06 -13.26
CA TRP A 101 14.82 -1.66 -13.47
C TRP A 101 15.34 -2.13 -14.84
N ALA A 102 15.13 -3.40 -15.19
CA ALA A 102 15.56 -3.93 -16.47
C ALA A 102 14.92 -3.20 -17.66
N ASP A 103 13.63 -2.92 -17.57
CA ASP A 103 12.90 -2.19 -18.60
C ASP A 103 13.42 -0.73 -18.71
N ALA A 104 13.77 -0.10 -17.58
CA ALA A 104 14.40 1.23 -17.57
C ALA A 104 15.79 1.22 -18.21
N MET A 105 16.62 0.21 -17.95
CA MET A 105 17.95 0.06 -18.56
C MET A 105 17.88 -0.19 -20.07
N LEU A 106 16.95 -1.04 -20.51
CA LEU A 106 16.74 -1.30 -21.94
C LEU A 106 16.28 -0.02 -22.67
N ARG A 107 15.32 0.70 -22.08
CA ARG A 107 14.83 1.98 -22.62
C ARG A 107 15.95 3.02 -22.70
N ALA A 108 16.81 3.09 -21.68
CA ALA A 108 17.97 4.00 -21.68
C ALA A 108 19.01 3.66 -22.77
N ARG A 109 19.06 2.41 -23.24
CA ARG A 109 19.96 1.98 -24.32
C ARG A 109 19.37 2.17 -25.72
N GLY A 110 18.11 2.59 -25.84
CA GLY A 110 17.43 2.75 -27.13
C GLY A 110 16.98 1.43 -27.77
N ALA A 111 16.87 0.36 -26.96
CA ALA A 111 16.25 -0.89 -27.40
C ALA A 111 14.74 -0.79 -27.13
N GLU A 112 13.96 -0.51 -28.18
CA GLU A 112 12.50 -0.70 -28.21
C GLU A 112 12.14 -2.13 -28.60
#